data_AF-A0A1V4ZG44-F1
#
_entry.id   AF-A0A1V4ZG44-F1
#
_cell.length_a   1.000
_cell.length_b   1.000
_cell.length_c   1.000
_cell.angle_alpha   90.00
_cell.angle_beta   90.00
_cell.angle_gamma   90.00
#
_symmetry.space_group_name_H-M   'P 1'
#
loop_
_entity.id
_entity.type
_entity.pdbx_description
1 polymer ?
#
loop_
_entity_poly.entity_id
_entity_poly.type
_entity_poly.pdbx_seq_one_letter_code
_entity_poly.pdbx_strand_id
1 'polypeptide(L)'
;MAFDLAPYLFMTFAGLTIAAAISILLTKEIVRSALFLAFTFFGVAIVYMFLNAEFLSLIQILVYVGAINVLILFGVMLTKRKLMGGGPCE
;
A
#
# COMPACT_ATOMS: atom_id res chain seq x y z
N MET A 1 34.82 -10.48 -10.38
CA MET A 1 33.52 -9.94 -10.81
C MET A 1 32.46 -10.43 -9.84
N ALA A 2 32.32 -9.74 -8.69
CA ALA A 2 31.18 -9.98 -7.82
C ALA A 2 30.00 -9.24 -8.47
N PHE A 3 28.97 -9.98 -8.89
CA PHE A 3 27.73 -9.35 -9.28
C PHE A 3 27.14 -8.72 -8.02
N ASP A 4 27.21 -7.39 -7.90
CA ASP A 4 26.51 -6.67 -6.84
C ASP A 4 25.01 -6.83 -7.08
N LEU A 5 24.40 -7.85 -6.47
CA LEU A 5 22.98 -8.19 -6.59
C LEU A 5 22.08 -7.15 -5.89
N ALA A 6 22.63 -6.39 -4.95
CA ALA A 6 21.90 -5.38 -4.17
C ALA A 6 21.20 -4.31 -5.02
N PRO A 7 21.85 -3.62 -5.98
CA PRO A 7 21.17 -2.63 -6.84
C PRO A 7 20.09 -3.24 -7.74
N TYR A 8 20.30 -4.47 -8.24
CA TYR A 8 19.31 -5.16 -9.04
C TYR A 8 18.07 -5.51 -8.22
N LEU A 9 18.25 -6.06 -7.01
CA LEU A 9 17.16 -6.34 -6.08
C LEU A 9 16.43 -5.04 -5.71
N PHE A 10 17.16 -3.98 -5.38
CA PHE A 10 16.59 -2.66 -5.11
C PHE A 10 15.69 -2.17 -6.24
N MET A 11 16.17 -2.21 -7.49
CA MET A 11 15.41 -1.77 -8.66
C MET A 11 14.15 -2.62 -8.88
N THR A 12 14.22 -3.94 -8.65
CA THR A 12 13.05 -4.81 -8.76
C THR A 12 11.98 -4.50 -7.72
N PHE A 13 12.35 -4.31 -6.45
CA PHE A 13 11.39 -3.95 -5.40
C PHE A 13 10.85 -2.53 -5.54
N ALA A 14 11.67 -1.57 -5.97
CA ALA A 14 11.23 -0.22 -6.31
C ALA A 14 10.21 -0.25 -7.47
N GLY A 15 10.51 -0.99 -8.54
CA GLY A 15 9.60 -1.19 -9.66
C GLY A 15 8.29 -1.86 -9.26
N LEU A 16 8.36 -2.90 -8.41
CA LEU A 16 7.18 -3.59 -7.89
C LEU A 16 6.31 -2.65 -7.04
N THR A 17 6.93 -1.80 -6.23
CA THR A 17 6.24 -0.81 -5.40
C THR A 17 5.48 0.19 -6.26
N ILE A 18 6.09 0.67 -7.35
CA ILE A 18 5.43 1.58 -8.31
C ILE A 18 4.27 0.86 -9.03
N ALA A 19 4.48 -0.39 -9.47
CA ALA A 19 3.43 -1.18 -10.12
C ALA A 19 2.22 -1.42 -9.18
N ALA A 20 2.49 -1.66 -7.90
CA ALA A 20 1.46 -1.76 -6.87
C ALA A 20 0.71 -0.43 -6.70
N ALA A 21 1.43 0.70 -6.66
CA ALA A 21 0.82 2.03 -6.56
C ALA A 21 -0.09 2.35 -7.76
N ILE A 22 0.31 1.98 -8.98
CA ILE A 22 -0.53 2.12 -10.17
C ILE A 22 -1.77 1.23 -10.07
N SER A 23 -1.65 0.01 -9.53
CA SER A 23 -2.76 -0.92 -9.34
C SER A 23 -3.86 -0.39 -8.41
N ILE A 24 -3.52 0.52 -7.48
CA ILE A 24 -4.48 1.23 -6.62
C ILE A 24 -5.42 2.08 -7.48
N LEU A 25 -4.89 2.81 -8.46
CA LEU A 25 -5.63 3.73 -9.34
C LEU A 25 -6.50 2.97 -10.36
N LEU A 26 -6.03 1.80 -10.82
CA LEU A 26 -6.74 0.98 -11.81
C LEU A 26 -7.90 0.18 -11.20
N THR A 27 -7.93 0.02 -9.87
CA THR A 27 -8.93 -0.79 -9.18
C THR A 27 -10.19 0.01 -8.86
N LYS A 28 -11.36 -0.52 -9.23
CA LYS A 28 -12.67 0.12 -8.98
C LYS A 28 -13.22 -0.07 -7.57
N GLU A 29 -12.87 -1.19 -6.92
CA GLU A 29 -13.32 -1.49 -5.56
C GLU A 29 -12.39 -0.87 -4.51
N ILE A 30 -12.91 0.06 -3.70
CA ILE A 30 -12.12 0.83 -2.74
C ILE A 30 -11.40 -0.06 -1.72
N VAL A 31 -12.03 -1.16 -1.27
CA VAL A 31 -11.40 -2.11 -0.35
C VAL A 31 -10.19 -2.80 -0.99
N ARG A 32 -10.29 -3.16 -2.27
CA ARG A 32 -9.18 -3.78 -3.01
C ARG A 32 -8.07 -2.75 -3.25
N SER A 33 -8.40 -1.50 -3.56
CA SER A 33 -7.43 -0.41 -3.65
C SER A 33 -6.68 -0.17 -2.34
N ALA A 34 -7.37 -0.22 -1.19
CA ALA A 34 -6.75 -0.10 0.13
C ALA A 34 -5.84 -1.29 0.47
N LEU A 35 -6.17 -2.52 0.04
CA LEU A 35 -5.24 -3.66 0.17
C LEU A 35 -3.98 -3.47 -0.68
N PHE A 36 -4.09 -2.94 -1.91
CA PHE A 36 -2.92 -2.60 -2.73
C PHE A 36 -2.09 -1.45 -2.14
N LEU A 37 -2.73 -0.50 -1.44
CA LEU A 37 -2.03 0.54 -0.68
C LEU A 37 -1.17 -0.06 0.44
N ALA A 38 -1.70 -1.03 1.18
CA ALA A 38 -0.94 -1.80 2.18
C ALA A 38 0.33 -2.44 1.57
N PHE A 39 0.16 -3.09 0.42
CA PHE A 39 1.25 -3.75 -0.30
C PHE A 39 2.31 -2.74 -0.79
N THR A 40 1.85 -1.56 -1.23
CA THR A 40 2.74 -0.46 -1.63
C THR A 40 3.57 0.04 -0.45
N PHE A 41 2.96 0.27 0.72
CA PHE A 41 3.70 0.67 1.92
C PHE A 41 4.68 -0.40 2.42
N PHE A 42 4.34 -1.68 2.25
CA PHE A 42 5.26 -2.77 2.54
C PHE A 42 6.46 -2.76 1.58
N GLY A 43 6.24 -2.54 0.29
CA GLY A 43 7.32 -2.36 -0.69
C GLY A 43 8.26 -1.19 -0.35
N VAL A 44 7.70 -0.06 0.12
CA VAL A 44 8.49 1.08 0.61
C VAL A 44 9.34 0.70 1.84
N ALA A 45 8.82 -0.12 2.76
CA ALA A 45 9.60 -0.57 3.91
C ALA A 45 10.82 -1.40 3.50
N ILE A 46 10.67 -2.26 2.49
CA ILE A 46 11.78 -3.04 1.91
C ILE A 46 12.81 -2.10 1.27
N VAL A 47 12.36 -1.09 0.52
CA VAL A 47 13.23 -0.05 -0.07
C VAL A 47 14.02 0.69 1.01
N TYR A 48 13.40 1.07 2.14
CA TYR A 48 14.11 1.69 3.26
C TYR A 48 15.15 0.77 3.90
N MET A 49 14.89 -0.54 3.94
CA MET A 49 15.87 -1.51 4.44
C MET A 49 17.11 -1.58 3.54
N PHE A 50 16.94 -1.54 2.21
CA PHE A 50 18.06 -1.45 1.26
C PHE A 50 18.85 -0.14 1.36
N LEU A 51 18.22 0.96 1.81
CA LEU A 51 18.88 2.24 2.04
C LEU A 51 19.61 2.33 3.40
N ASN A 52 19.71 1.23 4.16
CA ASN A 52 20.23 1.21 5.53
C ASN A 52 19.44 2.14 6.49
N ALA A 53 18.17 2.41 6.19
CA ALA A 53 17.29 3.23 7.02
C ALA A 53 16.40 2.33 7.90
N GLU A 54 17.02 1.57 8.80
CA GLU A 54 16.35 0.52 9.59
C GLU A 54 15.22 1.08 10.48
N PHE A 55 15.49 2.15 11.21
CA PHE A 55 14.49 2.80 12.05
C PHE A 55 13.27 3.26 11.22
N LEU A 56 13.50 3.84 10.06
CA LEU A 56 12.44 4.31 9.18
C LEU A 56 11.64 3.14 8.57
N SER A 57 12.32 2.05 8.20
CA SER A 57 11.68 0.82 7.71
C SER A 57 10.73 0.21 8.77
N LEU A 58 11.16 0.16 10.04
CA LEU A 58 10.33 -0.33 11.14
C LEU A 58 9.11 0.55 11.38
N ILE A 59 9.30 1.88 11.43
CA ILE A 59 8.19 2.83 11.55
C ILE A 59 7.24 2.74 10.35
N GLN A 60 7.75 2.50 9.15
CA GLN A 60 6.93 2.32 7.96
C GLN A 60 5.95 1.15 8.12
N ILE A 61 6.41 0.02 8.64
CA ILE A 61 5.57 -1.15 8.87
C ILE A 61 4.58 -0.89 10.02
N LEU A 62 5.04 -0.37 11.15
CA LEU A 62 4.20 -0.17 12.33
C LEU A 62 3.10 0.88 12.09
N VAL A 63 3.47 2.02 11.51
CA VAL A 63 2.57 3.18 11.38
C VAL A 63 1.78 3.15 10.08
N TYR A 64 2.43 2.94 8.93
CA TYR A 64 1.73 3.03 7.65
C TYR A 64 1.03 1.73 7.28
N VAL A 65 1.72 0.58 7.32
CA VAL A 65 1.10 -0.73 7.00
C VAL A 65 0.14 -1.16 8.12
N GLY A 66 0.51 -0.94 9.37
CA GLY A 66 -0.28 -1.26 10.55
C GLY A 66 -1.41 -0.25 10.79
N ALA A 67 -1.10 0.89 11.42
CA ALA A 67 -2.13 1.80 11.93
C ALA A 67 -2.93 2.53 10.84
N ILE A 68 -2.25 3.27 9.96
CA ILE A 68 -2.90 4.18 9.00
C ILE A 68 -3.69 3.37 7.95
N ASN A 69 -3.11 2.32 7.38
CA ASN A 69 -3.79 1.53 6.36
C ASN A 69 -5.03 0.79 6.90
N VAL A 70 -4.96 0.27 8.14
CA VAL A 70 -6.13 -0.33 8.80
C VAL A 70 -7.20 0.73 9.10
N LEU A 71 -6.81 1.92 9.55
CA LEU A 71 -7.73 3.04 9.74
C LEU A 71 -8.45 3.43 8.43
N ILE A 72 -7.72 3.48 7.31
CA ILE A 72 -8.31 3.73 5.98
C ILE A 72 -9.30 2.62 5.61
N LEU A 73 -8.92 1.35 5.78
CA LEU A 73 -9.81 0.21 5.51
C LEU A 73 -11.12 0.32 6.30
N PHE A 74 -11.03 0.58 7.60
CA PHE A 74 -12.21 0.80 8.45
C PHE A 74 -13.04 2.00 7.99
N GLY A 75 -12.41 3.15 7.72
CA GLY A 75 -13.12 4.35 7.27
C GLY A 75 -13.86 4.17 5.94
N VAL A 76 -13.23 3.47 4.99
CA VAL A 76 -13.83 3.13 3.69
C VAL A 76 -15.02 2.19 3.86
N MET A 77 -14.87 1.12 4.67
CA MET A 77 -15.93 0.14 4.90
C MET A 77 -17.14 0.75 5.61
N LEU A 78 -16.93 1.72 6.50
CA LEU A 78 -18.01 2.46 7.17
C LEU A 78 -18.73 3.42 6.21
N THR A 79 -18.01 4.03 5.27
CA THR A 79 -18.59 5.02 4.33
C THR A 79 -19.38 4.37 3.19
N LYS A 80 -18.97 3.18 2.70
CA LYS A 80 -19.64 2.49 1.57
C LYS A 80 -21.13 2.23 1.81
N ARG A 81 -21.59 2.11 3.07
CA ARG A 81 -22.98 1.81 3.42
C ARG A 81 -23.95 3.00 3.35
N LYS A 82 -23.48 4.25 3.23
CA LYS A 82 -24.34 5.45 3.36
C LYS A 82 -24.94 5.99 2.05
N LEU A 83 -24.72 5.34 0.90
CA LEU A 83 -25.23 5.82 -0.40
C LEU A 83 -26.26 4.89 -1.07
N MET A 84 -26.67 3.80 -0.40
CA MET A 84 -27.70 2.87 -0.88
C MET A 84 -28.99 3.09 -0.08
N GLY A 85 -29.62 4.23 -0.33
CA GLY A 85 -30.87 4.66 0.30
C GLY A 85 -31.78 5.36 -0.71
N GLY A 86 -32.02 4.71 -1.86
CA GLY A 86 -33.12 5.07 -2.74
C GLY A 86 -34.40 4.43 -2.20
N GLY A 87 -35.27 5.26 -1.60
CA GLY A 87 -36.61 4.82 -1.20
C GLY A 87 -37.48 4.53 -2.42
N PRO A 88 -38.48 3.64 -2.31
CA PRO A 88 -39.41 3.35 -3.39
C PRO A 88 -40.43 4.48 -3.50
N CYS A 89 -40.25 5.37 -4.48
CA CYS A 89 -41.26 6.23 -5.12
C CYS A 89 -40.57 7.16 -6.16
N GLU A 90 -39.88 6.57 -7.14
CA GLU A 90 -39.67 7.11 -8.49
C GLU A 90 -39.79 5.95 -9.49
#